data_AF-A0A1X1YBN5-F1
#
_entry.id   AF-A0A1X1YBN5-F1
#
_cell.length_a   1.000
_cell.length_b   1.000
_cell.length_c   1.000
_cell.angle_alpha   90.00
_cell.angle_beta   90.00
_cell.angle_gamma   90.00
#
_symmetry.space_group_name_H-M   'P 1'
#
loop_
_entity.id
_entity.type
_entity.pdbx_description
1 polymer ?
#
loop_
_entity_poly.entity_id
_entity_poly.type
_entity_poly.pdbx_seq_one_letter_code
_entity_poly.pdbx_strand_id
1 'polypeptide(L)'
;MQFVIRELADGPADLRDQLPVTLSALNPLSSSTSRQQFWCAQLEHPVKYRFSAQNRPDGMDPEFVDEDHAGTFLWVYVLVLTNQSSADLQAGMRAITADVGYVTDLSLGSDTSFDGDKVRWVAEAQVDVEAGPDSAPAPPTDTTGSGATGTLGTYVDSHVQLYLTQLAALAGTQFSDDIPRAVQISEGQDPPAGRPAYVVAGTQLRYHTLSATTNSWGWRTTDDPDRLVYWILDDIVRSLAYRWATTAPAATLLDEQGINTLLWIPYWLTLLAALNPQWRSTTEAAISEWSRLPQLIAGHAPVAQVTGESGP
;
A
#
# COMPACT_ATOMS: atom_id res chain seq x y z
N MET A 1 -1.04 -9.59 -7.63
CA MET A 1 -1.24 -9.91 -9.08
C MET A 1 -0.63 -8.78 -9.91
N GLN A 2 -0.09 -9.08 -11.08
CA GLN A 2 0.46 -8.07 -12.00
C GLN A 2 -0.20 -8.18 -13.37
N PHE A 3 -0.33 -7.05 -14.06
CA PHE A 3 -0.75 -7.00 -15.45
C PHE A 3 0.42 -6.53 -16.30
N VAL A 4 0.67 -7.20 -17.41
CA VAL A 4 1.67 -6.78 -18.39
C VAL A 4 0.95 -6.45 -19.68
N ILE A 5 0.89 -5.17 -20.03
CA ILE A 5 0.37 -4.76 -21.33
C ILE A 5 1.49 -4.95 -22.34
N ARG A 6 1.28 -5.86 -23.31
CA ARG A 6 2.27 -6.17 -24.35
C ARG A 6 2.08 -5.34 -25.60
N GLU A 7 0.82 -5.15 -26.00
CA GLU A 7 0.45 -4.51 -27.25
C GLU A 7 -0.79 -3.63 -27.05
N LEU A 8 -0.86 -2.54 -27.81
CA LEU A 8 -2.02 -1.65 -27.91
C LEU A 8 -2.48 -1.60 -29.37
N ALA A 9 -3.76 -1.86 -29.63
CA ALA A 9 -4.31 -1.85 -30.98
C ALA A 9 -4.39 -0.41 -31.54
N ASP A 10 -4.99 0.50 -30.77
CA ASP A 10 -5.05 1.95 -31.05
C ASP A 10 -5.06 2.69 -29.71
N GLY A 11 -3.93 3.28 -29.32
CA GLY A 11 -3.76 3.93 -28.02
C GLY A 11 -2.85 5.15 -28.03
N PRO A 12 -2.79 5.89 -26.90
CA PRO A 12 -1.98 7.10 -26.77
C PRO A 12 -0.49 6.80 -26.97
N ALA A 13 0.22 7.68 -27.67
CA ALA A 13 1.66 7.53 -27.92
C ALA A 13 2.45 7.37 -26.61
N ASP A 14 2.13 8.18 -25.60
CA ASP A 14 2.83 8.15 -24.30
C ASP A 14 2.75 6.80 -23.57
N LEU A 15 1.66 6.03 -23.74
CA LEU A 15 1.56 4.67 -23.20
C LEU A 15 2.19 3.64 -24.13
N ARG A 16 2.07 3.83 -25.45
CA ARG A 16 2.69 2.95 -26.45
C ARG A 16 4.21 2.95 -26.34
N ASP A 17 4.80 4.11 -26.04
CA ASP A 17 6.25 4.29 -25.90
C ASP A 17 6.81 3.59 -24.64
N GLN A 18 5.96 3.21 -23.68
CA GLN A 18 6.32 2.48 -22.47
C GLN A 18 6.10 0.97 -22.59
N LEU A 19 5.64 0.46 -23.74
CA LEU A 19 5.39 -0.97 -23.90
C LEU A 19 6.70 -1.78 -24.01
N PRO A 20 6.76 -2.98 -23.41
CA PRO A 20 5.74 -3.57 -22.53
C PRO A 20 5.74 -2.87 -21.16
N VAL A 21 4.55 -2.54 -20.65
CA VAL A 21 4.41 -1.88 -19.34
C VAL A 21 3.85 -2.85 -18.31
N THR A 22 4.48 -2.88 -17.14
CA THR A 22 4.04 -3.67 -15.99
C THR A 22 3.19 -2.81 -15.07
N LEU A 23 2.06 -3.35 -14.65
CA LEU A 23 1.11 -2.70 -13.76
C LEU A 23 0.92 -3.55 -12.52
N SER A 24 0.92 -2.91 -11.36
CA SER A 24 0.57 -3.57 -10.10
C SER A 24 -0.93 -3.55 -9.93
N ALA A 25 -1.57 -4.72 -9.85
CA ALA A 25 -3.01 -4.81 -9.65
C ALA A 25 -3.41 -4.19 -8.30
N LEU A 26 -4.41 -3.32 -8.33
CA LEU A 26 -5.12 -2.82 -7.15
C LEU A 26 -6.42 -3.62 -6.98
N ASN A 27 -7.35 -3.11 -6.17
CA ASN A 27 -8.65 -3.76 -5.98
C ASN A 27 -9.50 -3.71 -7.25
N PRO A 28 -10.20 -4.80 -7.59
CA PRO A 28 -11.22 -4.77 -8.63
C PRO A 28 -12.46 -4.02 -8.11
N LEU A 29 -13.00 -3.16 -8.95
CA LEU A 29 -14.31 -2.56 -8.77
C LEU A 29 -15.35 -3.36 -9.54
N SER A 30 -16.48 -3.59 -8.89
CA SER A 30 -17.64 -4.22 -9.54
C SER A 30 -18.54 -3.13 -10.13
N SER A 31 -19.13 -3.39 -11.29
CA SER A 31 -20.25 -2.58 -11.77
C SER A 31 -21.50 -2.85 -10.93
N SER A 32 -22.27 -1.80 -10.65
CA SER A 32 -23.59 -1.92 -10.02
C SER A 32 -24.67 -2.46 -10.98
N THR A 33 -24.40 -2.45 -12.29
CA THR A 33 -25.36 -2.79 -13.34
C THR A 33 -24.98 -4.03 -14.16
N SER A 34 -23.75 -4.52 -14.05
CA SER A 34 -23.27 -5.70 -14.76
C SER A 34 -22.41 -6.60 -13.87
N ARG A 35 -22.25 -7.87 -14.25
CA ARG A 35 -21.30 -8.79 -13.60
C ARG A 35 -19.84 -8.54 -14.01
N GLN A 36 -19.57 -7.46 -14.73
CA GLN A 36 -18.25 -7.16 -15.24
C GLN A 36 -17.37 -6.57 -14.13
N GLN A 37 -16.13 -7.07 -14.04
CA GLN A 37 -15.12 -6.52 -13.14
C GLN A 37 -14.22 -5.52 -13.86
N PHE A 38 -13.86 -4.48 -13.14
CA PHE A 38 -12.96 -3.41 -13.56
C PHE A 38 -11.74 -3.41 -12.65
N TRP A 39 -10.62 -3.89 -13.16
CA TRP A 39 -9.38 -3.96 -12.40
C TRP A 39 -8.67 -2.63 -12.46
N CYS A 40 -8.56 -1.95 -11.32
CA CYS A 40 -7.65 -0.82 -11.20
C CYS A 40 -6.22 -1.36 -11.09
N ALA A 41 -5.26 -0.74 -11.77
CA ALA A 41 -3.87 -1.16 -11.76
C ALA A 41 -2.95 0.06 -11.83
N GLN A 42 -1.94 0.10 -10.98
CA GLN A 42 -1.01 1.22 -10.90
C GLN A 42 0.13 1.06 -11.92
N LEU A 43 0.44 2.14 -12.61
CA LEU A 43 1.61 2.28 -13.47
C LEU A 43 2.88 2.46 -12.63
N GLU A 44 3.96 1.78 -13.03
CA GLU A 44 5.29 2.03 -12.48
C GLU A 44 5.80 3.43 -12.85
N HIS A 45 5.49 3.89 -14.07
CA HIS A 45 5.83 5.22 -14.57
C HIS A 45 4.56 5.91 -15.07
N PRO A 46 4.22 7.12 -14.57
CA PRO A 46 3.00 7.79 -14.97
C PRO A 46 3.04 8.18 -16.45
N VAL A 47 1.88 8.19 -17.09
CA VAL A 47 1.69 8.62 -18.48
C VAL A 47 0.92 9.92 -18.54
N LYS A 48 1.06 10.67 -19.64
CA LYS A 48 0.31 11.90 -19.84
C LYS A 48 -1.03 11.61 -20.51
N TYR A 49 -2.10 12.17 -19.95
CA TYR A 49 -3.38 12.29 -20.62
C TYR A 49 -3.57 13.73 -21.07
N ARG A 50 -3.51 13.96 -22.38
CA ARG A 50 -3.72 15.30 -22.95
C ARG A 50 -5.20 15.57 -23.14
N PHE A 51 -5.63 16.75 -22.69
CA PHE A 51 -7.00 17.20 -22.83
C PHE A 51 -7.04 18.68 -23.23
N SER A 52 -8.14 19.08 -23.82
CA SER A 52 -8.51 20.45 -24.17
C SER A 52 -9.55 20.98 -23.19
N ALA A 53 -9.83 22.28 -23.23
CA ALA A 53 -10.89 22.88 -22.42
C ALA A 53 -12.28 22.27 -22.69
N GLN A 54 -12.52 21.67 -23.87
CA GLN A 54 -13.81 21.10 -24.25
C GLN A 54 -14.02 19.66 -23.76
N ASN A 55 -12.94 18.93 -23.45
CA ASN A 55 -12.97 17.54 -23.00
C ASN A 55 -12.19 17.34 -21.70
N ARG A 56 -12.07 18.42 -20.92
CA ARG A 56 -11.47 18.40 -19.59
C ARG A 56 -12.29 17.47 -18.68
N PRO A 57 -11.69 16.43 -18.07
CA PRO A 57 -12.40 15.61 -17.10
C PRO A 57 -12.82 16.42 -15.87
N ASP A 58 -14.02 16.14 -15.37
CA ASP A 58 -14.48 16.67 -14.09
C ASP A 58 -13.85 15.87 -12.93
N GLY A 59 -13.70 16.50 -11.76
CA GLY A 59 -13.17 15.81 -10.57
C GLY A 59 -11.66 15.54 -10.55
N MET A 60 -10.91 16.00 -11.57
CA MET A 60 -9.44 15.89 -11.56
C MET A 60 -8.84 16.64 -10.37
N ASP A 61 -7.85 16.03 -9.73
CA ASP A 61 -7.05 16.74 -8.73
C ASP A 61 -6.13 17.76 -9.43
N PRO A 62 -6.22 19.06 -9.09
CA PRO A 62 -5.33 20.06 -9.64
C PRO A 62 -3.84 19.77 -9.44
N GLU A 63 -3.46 18.97 -8.43
CA GLU A 63 -2.07 18.63 -8.15
C GLU A 63 -1.42 17.75 -9.23
N PHE A 64 -2.23 17.01 -10.01
CA PHE A 64 -1.75 16.14 -11.09
C PHE A 64 -1.88 16.78 -12.48
N VAL A 65 -2.38 18.01 -12.56
CA VAL A 65 -2.52 18.76 -13.81
C VAL A 65 -1.30 19.65 -14.02
N ASP A 66 -0.71 19.56 -15.21
CA ASP A 66 0.50 20.32 -15.56
C ASP A 66 0.44 20.76 -17.04
N GLU A 67 1.40 21.56 -17.48
CA GLU A 67 1.46 22.11 -18.83
C GLU A 67 2.87 22.00 -19.42
N ASP A 68 2.97 21.56 -20.67
CA ASP A 68 4.21 21.57 -21.43
C ASP A 68 4.03 22.26 -22.80
N HIS A 69 5.08 22.26 -23.63
CA HIS A 69 5.05 22.89 -24.95
C HIS A 69 4.00 22.32 -25.91
N ALA A 70 3.45 21.14 -25.63
CA ALA A 70 2.38 20.52 -26.39
C ALA A 70 0.99 20.72 -25.75
N GLY A 71 0.90 21.52 -24.69
CA GLY A 71 -0.33 21.93 -24.01
C GLY A 71 -0.55 21.29 -22.65
N THR A 72 -1.72 21.53 -22.06
CA THR A 72 -2.13 21.01 -20.75
C THR A 72 -2.32 19.49 -20.78
N PHE A 73 -1.93 18.83 -19.70
CA PHE A 73 -2.10 17.40 -19.52
C PHE A 73 -2.34 17.03 -18.06
N LEU A 74 -2.85 15.83 -17.84
CA LEU A 74 -3.01 15.19 -16.52
C LEU A 74 -2.01 14.04 -16.42
N TRP A 75 -1.28 13.95 -15.31
CA TRP A 75 -0.50 12.77 -14.98
C TRP A 75 -1.42 11.62 -14.56
N VAL A 76 -1.34 10.50 -15.28
CA VAL A 76 -2.11 9.29 -15.00
C VAL A 76 -1.20 8.26 -14.35
N TYR A 77 -1.56 7.86 -13.13
CA TYR A 77 -0.85 6.84 -12.35
C TYR A 77 -1.58 5.51 -12.30
N VAL A 78 -2.87 5.49 -12.63
CA VAL A 78 -3.74 4.31 -12.50
C VAL A 78 -4.49 4.08 -13.79
N LEU A 79 -4.47 2.83 -14.25
CA LEU A 79 -5.26 2.32 -15.36
C LEU A 79 -6.42 1.49 -14.83
N VAL A 80 -7.52 1.47 -15.58
CA VAL A 80 -8.57 0.47 -15.43
C VAL A 80 -8.47 -0.51 -16.60
N LEU A 81 -8.50 -1.79 -16.26
CA LEU A 81 -8.54 -2.90 -17.21
C LEU A 81 -9.86 -3.64 -17.05
N THR A 82 -10.52 -3.95 -18.15
CA THR A 82 -11.65 -4.88 -18.12
C THR A 82 -11.58 -5.87 -19.27
N ASN A 83 -11.92 -7.11 -18.97
CA ASN A 83 -12.02 -8.16 -19.97
C ASN A 83 -13.34 -8.02 -20.72
N GLN A 84 -13.29 -8.04 -22.05
CA GLN A 84 -14.51 -7.98 -22.88
C GLN A 84 -15.35 -9.27 -22.75
N SER A 85 -14.72 -10.39 -22.41
CA SER A 85 -15.45 -11.57 -21.96
C SER A 85 -15.83 -11.38 -20.50
N SER A 86 -17.08 -11.65 -20.13
CA SER A 86 -17.61 -11.50 -18.77
C SER A 86 -16.96 -12.39 -17.70
N ALA A 87 -15.81 -12.98 -18.01
CA ALA A 87 -14.97 -13.76 -17.12
C ALA A 87 -13.95 -12.84 -16.40
N ASP A 88 -13.79 -13.07 -15.11
CA ASP A 88 -12.83 -12.34 -14.28
C ASP A 88 -11.40 -12.56 -14.78
N LEU A 89 -10.57 -11.51 -14.70
CA LEU A 89 -9.13 -11.63 -14.98
C LEU A 89 -8.46 -12.41 -13.84
N GLN A 90 -7.74 -13.46 -14.19
CA GLN A 90 -7.07 -14.37 -13.24
C GLN A 90 -5.59 -14.52 -13.58
N ALA A 91 -4.76 -14.70 -12.55
CA ALA A 91 -3.34 -14.95 -12.71
C ALA A 91 -3.07 -16.18 -13.59
N GLY A 92 -2.09 -16.05 -14.48
CA GLY A 92 -1.72 -17.06 -15.48
C GLY A 92 -2.41 -16.89 -16.84
N MET A 93 -3.43 -16.02 -16.95
CA MET A 93 -4.03 -15.68 -18.24
C MET A 93 -3.02 -14.93 -19.12
N ARG A 94 -3.00 -15.23 -20.43
CA ARG A 94 -2.08 -14.62 -21.40
C ARG A 94 -2.80 -14.15 -22.65
N ALA A 95 -2.29 -13.09 -23.27
CA ALA A 95 -2.81 -12.48 -24.48
C ALA A 95 -4.32 -12.21 -24.42
N ILE A 96 -4.79 -11.74 -23.26
CA ILE A 96 -6.19 -11.39 -23.06
C ILE A 96 -6.45 -10.02 -23.67
N THR A 97 -7.48 -9.95 -24.50
CA THR A 97 -8.00 -8.68 -24.98
C THR A 97 -8.72 -7.95 -23.85
N ALA A 98 -8.18 -6.81 -23.45
CA ALA A 98 -8.76 -5.96 -22.42
C ALA A 98 -8.93 -4.52 -22.91
N ASP A 99 -10.03 -3.89 -22.51
CA ASP A 99 -10.19 -2.45 -22.66
C ASP A 99 -9.34 -1.75 -21.60
N VAL A 100 -8.65 -0.69 -22.01
CA VAL A 100 -7.76 0.11 -21.16
C VAL A 100 -8.33 1.51 -21.01
N GLY A 101 -8.53 1.92 -19.76
CA GLY A 101 -8.98 3.24 -19.38
C GLY A 101 -7.98 3.95 -18.47
N TYR A 102 -7.86 5.26 -18.62
CA TYR A 102 -7.13 6.13 -17.71
C TYR A 102 -8.05 6.57 -16.58
N VAL A 103 -7.63 6.39 -15.33
CA VAL A 103 -8.33 6.98 -14.19
C VAL A 103 -8.00 8.47 -14.15
N THR A 104 -9.00 9.31 -14.40
CA THR A 104 -8.84 10.77 -14.40
C THR A 104 -9.27 11.43 -13.10
N ASP A 105 -10.05 10.73 -12.27
CA ASP A 105 -10.42 11.14 -10.92
C ASP A 105 -10.06 10.02 -9.94
N LEU A 106 -9.07 10.28 -9.07
CA LEU A 106 -8.54 9.30 -8.13
C LEU A 106 -9.50 8.96 -6.99
N SER A 107 -10.57 9.74 -6.79
CA SER A 107 -11.63 9.38 -5.85
C SER A 107 -12.31 8.06 -6.20
N LEU A 108 -12.16 7.57 -7.44
CA LEU A 108 -12.55 6.22 -7.86
C LEU A 108 -12.00 5.13 -6.91
N GLY A 109 -10.79 5.32 -6.36
CA GLY A 109 -10.22 4.38 -5.40
C GLY A 109 -10.96 4.28 -4.06
N SER A 110 -11.83 5.25 -3.76
CA SER A 110 -12.68 5.27 -2.57
C SER A 110 -14.13 4.86 -2.87
N ASP A 111 -14.47 4.64 -4.14
CA ASP A 111 -15.83 4.26 -4.53
C ASP A 111 -16.09 2.78 -4.22
N THR A 112 -17.34 2.48 -3.88
CA THR A 112 -17.79 1.11 -3.61
C THR A 112 -18.22 0.36 -4.89
N SER A 113 -18.39 1.09 -6.00
CA SER A 113 -18.73 0.55 -7.31
C SER A 113 -18.00 1.32 -8.41
N PHE A 114 -17.76 0.67 -9.54
CA PHE A 114 -17.12 1.32 -10.69
C PHE A 114 -17.96 2.51 -11.19
N ASP A 115 -17.34 3.70 -11.22
CA ASP A 115 -17.88 4.90 -11.85
C ASP A 115 -17.14 5.17 -13.17
N GLY A 116 -17.86 4.99 -14.27
CA GLY A 116 -17.32 5.19 -15.62
C GLY A 116 -17.00 6.64 -15.94
N ASP A 117 -17.61 7.61 -15.25
CA ASP A 117 -17.39 9.04 -15.52
C ASP A 117 -15.99 9.49 -15.05
N LYS A 118 -15.39 8.74 -14.12
CA LYS A 118 -14.03 8.93 -13.59
C LYS A 118 -12.93 8.29 -14.44
N VAL A 119 -13.31 7.61 -15.51
CA VAL A 119 -12.41 6.87 -16.40
C VAL A 119 -12.52 7.39 -17.84
N ARG A 120 -11.39 7.43 -18.54
CA ARG A 120 -11.34 7.71 -19.97
C ARG A 120 -10.79 6.50 -20.70
N TRP A 121 -11.64 5.80 -21.43
CA TRP A 121 -11.23 4.67 -22.27
C TRP A 121 -10.35 5.17 -23.41
N VAL A 122 -9.16 4.59 -23.54
CA VAL A 122 -8.12 5.08 -24.45
C VAL A 122 -7.63 4.07 -25.46
N ALA A 123 -7.78 2.76 -25.19
CA ALA A 123 -7.28 1.72 -26.08
C ALA A 123 -7.90 0.36 -25.78
N GLU A 124 -7.75 -0.55 -26.75
CA GLU A 124 -7.80 -2.00 -26.53
C GLU A 124 -6.37 -2.54 -26.51
N ALA A 125 -6.10 -3.50 -25.61
CA ALA A 125 -4.76 -4.01 -25.39
C ALA A 125 -4.71 -5.54 -25.25
N GLN A 126 -3.55 -6.12 -25.58
CA GLN A 126 -3.22 -7.48 -25.18
C GLN A 126 -2.51 -7.47 -23.84
N VAL A 127 -3.12 -8.13 -22.86
CA VAL A 127 -2.69 -8.16 -21.46
C VAL A 127 -2.37 -9.59 -21.04
N ASP A 128 -1.19 -9.76 -20.44
CA ASP A 128 -0.88 -10.93 -19.63
C ASP A 128 -1.19 -10.63 -18.17
N VAL A 129 -1.80 -11.58 -17.48
CA VAL A 129 -2.05 -11.51 -16.04
C VAL A 129 -1.04 -12.41 -15.38
N GLU A 130 -0.04 -11.81 -14.76
CA GLU A 130 1.00 -12.55 -14.05
C GLU A 130 0.62 -12.70 -12.57
N ALA A 131 0.94 -13.87 -12.04
CA ALA A 131 1.23 -14.01 -10.62
C ALA A 131 2.32 -12.98 -10.33
N GLY A 132 1.98 -11.89 -9.64
CA GLY A 132 2.97 -10.85 -9.33
C GLY A 132 4.11 -11.46 -8.51
N PRO A 133 5.16 -10.69 -8.16
CA PRO A 133 6.10 -11.10 -7.12
C PRO A 133 5.40 -11.44 -5.79
N ASP A 134 4.13 -11.07 -5.69
CA ASP A 134 3.14 -11.34 -4.66
C ASP A 134 2.35 -12.66 -4.83
N SER A 135 2.78 -13.60 -5.68
CA SER A 135 2.39 -15.00 -5.52
C SER A 135 3.29 -15.69 -4.52
N ALA A 136 3.28 -15.18 -3.29
CA ALA A 136 3.36 -16.07 -2.15
C ALA A 136 2.15 -17.04 -2.23
N PRO A 137 2.32 -18.31 -1.83
CA PRO A 137 1.26 -19.29 -1.94
C PRO A 137 0.01 -18.76 -1.24
N ALA A 138 -1.13 -18.81 -1.94
CA ALA A 138 -2.42 -18.46 -1.38
C ALA A 138 -2.58 -19.10 0.01
N PRO A 139 -3.19 -18.41 0.99
CA PRO A 139 -3.50 -19.04 2.27
C PRO A 139 -4.24 -20.36 1.99
N PRO A 140 -3.85 -21.47 2.62
CA PRO A 140 -4.47 -22.75 2.34
C PRO A 140 -5.97 -22.62 2.63
N THR A 141 -6.77 -22.77 1.58
CA THR A 141 -8.20 -23.01 1.74
C THR A 141 -8.35 -24.33 2.48
N ASP A 142 -8.99 -24.25 3.64
CA ASP A 142 -9.16 -25.35 4.58
C ASP A 142 -9.55 -26.66 3.89
N THR A 143 -8.61 -27.59 3.85
CA THR A 143 -8.92 -29.02 3.88
C THR A 143 -8.61 -29.52 5.28
N THR A 144 -9.64 -29.48 6.12
CA THR A 144 -9.85 -30.27 7.35
C THR A 144 -8.61 -30.85 8.03
N GLY A 145 -8.20 -30.25 9.15
CA GLY A 145 -7.55 -30.99 10.24
C GLY A 145 -6.26 -30.37 10.80
N SER A 146 -6.35 -29.87 12.03
CA SER A 146 -5.26 -29.80 13.04
C SER A 146 -3.91 -29.14 12.69
N GLY A 147 -3.76 -28.45 11.55
CA GLY A 147 -2.50 -27.78 11.14
C GLY A 147 -2.57 -26.26 10.89
N ALA A 148 -3.75 -25.63 11.03
CA ALA A 148 -4.01 -24.25 10.61
C ALA A 148 -3.14 -23.17 11.29
N THR A 149 -2.73 -23.38 12.54
CA THR A 149 -1.91 -22.41 13.29
C THR A 149 -0.49 -22.28 12.72
N GLY A 150 0.07 -23.39 12.20
CA GLY A 150 1.42 -23.40 11.60
C GLY A 150 1.46 -22.67 10.26
N THR A 151 0.41 -22.78 9.45
CA THR A 151 0.34 -22.18 8.12
C THR A 151 0.08 -20.68 8.16
N LEU A 152 -0.78 -20.19 9.07
CA LEU A 152 -1.00 -18.75 9.25
C LEU A 152 0.22 -18.04 9.87
N GLY A 153 0.90 -18.66 10.84
CA GLY A 153 2.17 -18.12 11.35
C GLY A 153 3.22 -18.01 10.25
N THR A 154 3.39 -19.07 9.46
CA THR A 154 4.32 -19.08 8.31
C THR A 154 3.96 -18.02 7.26
N TYR A 155 2.66 -17.79 7.03
CA TYR A 155 2.18 -16.73 6.13
C TYR A 155 2.64 -15.35 6.60
N VAL A 156 2.35 -15.00 7.85
CA VAL A 156 2.70 -13.70 8.44
C VAL A 156 4.22 -13.49 8.39
N ASP A 157 4.99 -14.50 8.79
CA ASP A 157 6.45 -14.44 8.78
C ASP A 157 7.00 -14.19 7.38
N SER A 158 6.51 -14.94 6.39
CA SER A 158 6.98 -14.86 5.00
C SER A 158 6.68 -13.49 4.38
N HIS A 159 5.48 -12.95 4.61
CA HIS A 159 5.09 -11.64 4.07
C HIS A 159 5.85 -10.51 4.75
N VAL A 160 6.00 -10.55 6.07
CA VAL A 160 6.83 -9.56 6.79
C VAL A 160 8.26 -9.56 6.27
N GLN A 161 8.88 -10.73 6.04
CA GLN A 161 10.23 -10.80 5.48
C GLN A 161 10.33 -10.27 4.04
N LEU A 162 9.31 -10.53 3.22
CA LEU A 162 9.24 -10.03 1.85
C LEU A 162 9.22 -8.49 1.83
N TYR A 163 8.34 -7.87 2.61
CA TYR A 163 8.23 -6.42 2.68
C TYR A 163 9.45 -5.77 3.36
N LEU A 164 10.06 -6.42 4.35
CA LEU A 164 11.34 -5.97 4.90
C LEU A 164 12.42 -5.96 3.82
N THR A 165 12.49 -6.98 2.98
CA THR A 165 13.47 -7.02 1.87
C THR A 165 13.25 -5.86 0.89
N GLN A 166 12.00 -5.58 0.54
CA GLN A 166 11.65 -4.44 -0.32
C GLN A 166 11.99 -3.09 0.33
N LEU A 167 11.64 -2.90 1.61
CA LEU A 167 12.01 -1.69 2.35
C LEU A 167 13.52 -1.51 2.43
N ALA A 168 14.30 -2.58 2.61
CA ALA A 168 15.76 -2.48 2.66
C ALA A 168 16.34 -2.04 1.31
N ALA A 169 15.76 -2.52 0.21
CA ALA A 169 16.11 -2.08 -1.14
C ALA A 169 15.77 -0.59 -1.36
N LEU A 170 14.57 -0.16 -0.94
CA LEU A 170 14.13 1.24 -1.02
C LEU A 170 14.97 2.18 -0.14
N ALA A 171 15.36 1.72 1.05
CA ALA A 171 16.13 2.47 2.03
C ALA A 171 17.62 2.59 1.68
N GLY A 172 18.11 1.81 0.70
CA GLY A 172 19.53 1.75 0.33
C GLY A 172 20.47 1.37 1.48
N THR A 173 19.93 0.88 2.61
CA THR A 173 20.64 0.64 3.87
C THR A 173 20.06 -0.58 4.58
N GLN A 174 20.90 -1.31 5.30
CA GLN A 174 20.43 -2.38 6.17
C GLN A 174 19.75 -1.81 7.42
N PHE A 175 18.64 -2.43 7.83
CA PHE A 175 17.97 -2.09 9.08
C PHE A 175 18.90 -2.29 10.27
N SER A 176 18.90 -1.32 11.18
CA SER A 176 19.62 -1.44 12.44
C SER A 176 18.73 -2.13 13.49
N ASP A 177 19.33 -2.63 14.57
CA ASP A 177 18.64 -3.40 15.62
C ASP A 177 17.65 -2.57 16.47
N ASP A 178 17.61 -1.26 16.25
CA ASP A 178 16.70 -0.29 16.88
C ASP A 178 15.29 -0.30 16.28
N ILE A 179 15.10 -0.92 15.11
CA ILE A 179 13.79 -1.05 14.48
C ILE A 179 12.98 -2.15 15.19
N PRO A 180 11.75 -1.85 15.64
CA PRO A 180 10.95 -2.80 16.38
C PRO A 180 10.62 -4.03 15.53
N ARG A 181 11.07 -5.21 15.97
CA ARG A 181 10.73 -6.49 15.35
C ARG A 181 9.70 -7.20 16.21
N ALA A 182 8.51 -7.40 15.65
CA ALA A 182 7.47 -8.16 16.32
C ALA A 182 7.90 -9.62 16.49
N VAL A 183 7.66 -10.19 17.67
CA VAL A 183 7.97 -11.59 17.96
C VAL A 183 6.66 -12.38 18.03
N GLN A 184 6.59 -13.52 17.34
CA GLN A 184 5.47 -14.45 17.54
C GLN A 184 5.56 -15.08 18.94
N ILE A 185 4.47 -15.05 19.68
CA ILE A 185 4.36 -15.71 20.99
C ILE A 185 3.17 -16.67 20.99
N SER A 186 3.21 -17.68 21.86
CA SER A 186 2.09 -18.60 22.06
C SER A 186 0.94 -17.93 22.78
N GLU A 187 -0.29 -18.43 22.54
CA GLU A 187 -1.46 -17.95 23.26
C GLU A 187 -1.29 -18.12 24.78
N GLY A 188 -1.63 -17.07 25.53
CA GLY A 188 -1.46 -17.04 26.99
C GLY A 188 -0.05 -16.68 27.48
N GLN A 189 0.93 -16.54 26.58
CA GLN A 189 2.24 -16.01 26.93
C GLN A 189 2.20 -14.48 27.04
N ASP A 190 2.89 -13.94 28.04
CA ASP A 190 3.05 -12.49 28.18
C ASP A 190 3.98 -11.93 27.07
N PRO A 191 3.64 -10.77 26.49
CA PRO A 191 4.48 -10.13 25.50
C PRO A 191 5.78 -9.62 26.15
N PRO A 192 6.92 -9.66 25.43
CA PRO A 192 8.17 -9.11 25.90
C PRO A 192 8.03 -7.61 26.24
N ALA A 193 8.62 -7.21 27.37
CA ALA A 193 8.54 -5.83 27.85
C ALA A 193 9.12 -4.86 26.80
N GLY A 194 8.33 -3.84 26.46
CA GLY A 194 8.75 -2.78 25.54
C GLY A 194 8.96 -3.23 24.08
N ARG A 195 8.41 -4.38 23.67
CA ARG A 195 8.53 -4.87 22.29
C ARG A 195 7.19 -5.34 21.72
N PRO A 196 6.95 -5.13 20.42
CA PRO A 196 5.75 -5.65 19.79
C PRO A 196 5.78 -7.17 19.72
N ALA A 197 4.60 -7.77 19.76
CA ALA A 197 4.43 -9.21 19.65
C ALA A 197 3.12 -9.55 18.97
N TYR A 198 3.02 -10.73 18.37
CA TYR A 198 1.77 -11.23 17.81
C TYR A 198 1.49 -12.65 18.23
N VAL A 199 0.20 -12.98 18.26
CA VAL A 199 -0.32 -14.33 18.52
C VAL A 199 -1.15 -14.74 17.32
N VAL A 200 -0.92 -15.96 16.86
CA VAL A 200 -1.76 -16.64 15.87
C VAL A 200 -2.48 -17.76 16.61
N ALA A 201 -3.78 -17.60 16.86
CA ALA A 201 -4.60 -18.57 17.61
C ALA A 201 -5.83 -18.97 16.78
N GLY A 202 -5.70 -20.05 16.02
CA GLY A 202 -6.75 -20.48 15.08
C GLY A 202 -6.98 -19.41 14.02
N THR A 203 -8.20 -18.90 13.91
CA THR A 203 -8.57 -17.79 13.01
C THR A 203 -8.42 -16.42 13.66
N GLN A 204 -8.11 -16.34 14.96
CA GLN A 204 -7.97 -15.08 15.67
C GLN A 204 -6.49 -14.68 15.76
N LEU A 205 -6.20 -13.51 15.22
CA LEU A 205 -4.87 -12.91 15.15
C LEU A 205 -4.84 -11.72 16.10
N ARG A 206 -3.79 -11.64 16.92
CA ARG A 206 -3.63 -10.55 17.89
C ARG A 206 -2.28 -9.90 17.73
N TYR A 207 -2.25 -8.58 17.84
CA TYR A 207 -1.03 -7.78 17.79
C TYR A 207 -0.92 -6.90 19.03
N HIS A 208 0.16 -7.07 19.78
CA HIS A 208 0.52 -6.25 20.92
C HIS A 208 1.46 -5.14 20.45
N THR A 209 1.01 -3.89 20.53
CA THR A 209 1.79 -2.74 20.11
C THR A 209 1.53 -1.54 21.00
N LEU A 210 2.43 -0.56 20.94
CA LEU A 210 2.25 0.73 21.57
C LEU A 210 1.20 1.52 20.80
N SER A 211 0.09 1.81 21.47
CA SER A 211 -0.95 2.68 20.92
C SER A 211 -0.41 4.10 20.76
N ALA A 212 -0.41 4.60 19.52
CA ALA A 212 -0.02 5.98 19.22
C ALA A 212 -0.90 7.01 19.95
N THR A 213 -2.15 6.66 20.24
CA THR A 213 -3.13 7.58 20.82
C THR A 213 -3.08 7.66 22.34
N THR A 214 -2.79 6.54 23.00
CA THR A 214 -2.86 6.43 24.48
C THR A 214 -1.48 6.31 25.12
N ASN A 215 -0.42 6.22 24.31
CA ASN A 215 0.95 5.95 24.74
C ASN A 215 1.02 4.74 25.71
N SER A 216 0.18 3.75 25.47
CA SER A 216 0.06 2.55 26.30
C SER A 216 0.10 1.30 25.42
N TRP A 217 0.73 0.27 25.94
CA TRP A 217 0.75 -1.03 25.30
C TRP A 217 -0.63 -1.67 25.35
N GLY A 218 -1.07 -2.21 24.22
CA GLY A 218 -2.40 -2.79 24.10
C GLY A 218 -2.47 -3.85 23.00
N TRP A 219 -3.50 -4.68 23.10
CA TRP A 219 -3.80 -5.70 22.11
C TRP A 219 -4.80 -5.17 21.07
N ARG A 220 -4.46 -5.36 19.80
CA ARG A 220 -5.36 -5.31 18.65
C ARG A 220 -5.69 -6.72 18.21
N THR A 221 -6.88 -6.92 17.65
CA THR A 221 -7.35 -8.24 17.21
C THR A 221 -7.98 -8.15 15.83
N THR A 222 -7.72 -9.14 14.99
CA THR A 222 -8.28 -9.28 13.64
C THR A 222 -8.40 -10.77 13.29
N ASP A 223 -9.20 -11.10 12.29
CA ASP A 223 -9.27 -12.40 11.62
C ASP A 223 -8.60 -12.36 10.24
N ASP A 224 -8.12 -11.20 9.81
CA ASP A 224 -7.46 -10.96 8.53
C ASP A 224 -5.92 -10.98 8.70
N PRO A 225 -5.22 -11.96 8.09
CA PRO A 225 -3.77 -12.03 8.16
C PRO A 225 -3.05 -10.85 7.50
N ASP A 226 -3.65 -10.23 6.47
CA ASP A 226 -3.06 -9.06 5.81
C ASP A 226 -3.14 -7.83 6.71
N ARG A 227 -4.20 -7.74 7.52
CA ARG A 227 -4.33 -6.71 8.56
C ARG A 227 -3.27 -6.85 9.64
N LEU A 228 -2.93 -8.08 10.03
CA LEU A 228 -1.84 -8.33 10.98
C LEU A 228 -0.48 -7.95 10.37
N VAL A 229 -0.21 -8.35 9.13
CA VAL A 229 1.02 -7.98 8.39
C VAL A 229 1.15 -6.45 8.28
N TYR A 230 0.06 -5.77 7.92
CA TYR A 230 -0.01 -4.30 7.89
C TYR A 230 0.39 -3.69 9.24
N TRP A 231 -0.18 -4.14 10.36
CA TRP A 231 0.15 -3.56 11.67
C TRP A 231 1.62 -3.74 12.06
N ILE A 232 2.21 -4.89 11.72
CA ILE A 232 3.63 -5.15 11.98
C ILE A 232 4.49 -4.21 11.13
N LEU A 233 4.18 -4.06 9.85
CA LEU A 233 4.97 -3.22 8.94
C LEU A 233 4.76 -1.74 9.19
N ASP A 234 3.56 -1.31 9.57
CA ASP A 234 3.28 0.06 9.97
C ASP A 234 4.20 0.51 11.12
N ASP A 235 4.35 -0.32 12.16
CA ASP A 235 5.27 -0.02 13.28
C ASP A 235 6.72 0.11 12.84
N ILE A 236 7.16 -0.77 11.93
CA ILE A 236 8.52 -0.79 11.39
C ILE A 236 8.77 0.47 10.54
N VAL A 237 7.88 0.75 9.59
CA VAL A 237 8.01 1.88 8.67
C VAL A 237 7.90 3.19 9.41
N ARG A 238 6.96 3.31 10.35
CA ARG A 238 6.81 4.48 11.22
C ARG A 238 8.09 4.77 12.00
N SER A 239 8.76 3.75 12.51
CA SER A 239 10.03 3.89 13.23
C SER A 239 11.19 4.28 12.31
N LEU A 240 11.28 3.66 11.15
CA LEU A 240 12.28 3.98 10.12
C LEU A 240 12.14 5.43 9.64
N ALA A 241 10.91 5.85 9.35
CA ALA A 241 10.59 7.19 8.91
C ALA A 241 10.97 8.25 9.95
N TYR A 242 10.77 7.97 11.24
CA TYR A 242 11.15 8.90 12.31
C TYR A 242 12.66 9.07 12.38
N ARG A 243 13.41 7.97 12.22
CA ARG A 243 14.87 8.00 12.15
C ARG A 243 15.34 8.85 10.97
N TRP A 244 14.74 8.67 9.79
CA TRP A 244 15.05 9.51 8.63
C TRP A 244 14.73 10.98 8.88
N ALA A 245 13.58 11.25 9.48
CA ALA A 245 13.16 12.61 9.81
C ALA A 245 14.13 13.30 10.77
N THR A 246 14.58 12.63 11.82
CA THR A 246 15.49 13.19 12.84
C THR A 246 16.94 13.28 12.39
N THR A 247 17.34 12.48 11.40
CA THR A 247 18.71 12.51 10.83
C THR A 247 18.82 13.36 9.57
N ALA A 248 17.71 13.83 9.01
CA ALA A 248 17.70 14.71 7.85
C ALA A 248 18.37 16.06 8.18
N PRO A 249 19.16 16.65 7.26
CA PRO A 249 19.76 17.97 7.47
C PRO A 249 18.74 19.07 7.78
N ALA A 250 17.52 18.97 7.24
CA ALA A 250 16.44 19.92 7.50
C ALA A 250 15.95 19.89 8.96
N ALA A 251 16.16 18.79 9.70
CA ALA A 251 15.69 18.63 11.06
C ALA A 251 16.33 19.62 12.04
N THR A 252 17.57 20.07 11.79
CA THR A 252 18.27 21.04 12.66
C THR A 252 17.62 22.44 12.65
N LEU A 253 16.70 22.68 11.70
CA LEU A 253 16.02 23.95 11.51
C LEU A 253 14.57 23.92 12.01
N LEU A 254 14.09 22.77 12.49
CA LEU A 254 12.70 22.53 12.84
C LEU A 254 12.57 22.22 14.34
N ASP A 255 11.45 22.62 14.94
CA ASP A 255 11.05 22.13 16.26
C ASP A 255 10.44 20.71 16.15
N GLU A 256 10.15 20.08 17.28
CA GLU A 256 9.62 18.71 17.31
C GLU A 256 8.33 18.57 16.49
N GLN A 257 7.45 19.58 16.57
CA GLN A 257 6.23 19.62 15.78
C GLN A 257 6.54 19.68 14.28
N GLY A 258 7.46 20.55 13.85
CA GLY A 258 7.90 20.65 12.46
C GLY A 258 8.55 19.37 11.94
N ILE A 259 9.38 18.69 12.74
CA ILE A 259 9.93 17.38 12.39
C ILE A 259 8.81 16.36 12.16
N ASN A 260 7.80 16.35 13.03
CA ASN A 260 6.70 15.39 12.94
C ASN A 260 5.82 15.61 11.70
N THR A 261 5.39 16.85 11.43
CA THR A 261 4.47 17.12 10.31
C THR A 261 5.14 17.28 8.95
N LEU A 262 6.33 17.86 8.88
CA LEU A 262 6.97 18.18 7.59
C LEU A 262 7.91 17.08 7.09
N LEU A 263 8.43 16.23 7.98
CA LEU A 263 9.39 15.20 7.62
C LEU A 263 8.87 13.80 7.92
N TRP A 264 8.53 13.53 9.19
CA TRP A 264 8.22 12.18 9.64
C TRP A 264 6.96 11.59 9.02
N ILE A 265 5.82 12.30 9.10
CA ILE A 265 4.56 11.84 8.50
C ILE A 265 4.71 11.63 6.98
N PRO A 266 5.27 12.59 6.20
CA PRO A 266 5.52 12.37 4.78
C PRO A 266 6.40 11.16 4.48
N TYR A 267 7.53 10.98 5.19
CA TYR A 267 8.39 9.82 4.98
C TYR A 267 7.70 8.49 5.30
N TRP A 268 6.91 8.46 6.36
CA TRP A 268 6.13 7.28 6.75
C TRP A 268 5.12 6.91 5.65
N LEU A 269 4.35 7.88 5.18
CA LEU A 269 3.35 7.67 4.13
C LEU A 269 4.01 7.28 2.80
N THR A 270 5.12 7.90 2.42
CA THR A 270 5.87 7.56 1.21
C THR A 270 6.38 6.11 1.27
N LEU A 271 6.97 5.70 2.38
CA LEU A 271 7.50 4.34 2.53
C LEU A 271 6.38 3.29 2.53
N LEU A 272 5.27 3.55 3.22
CA LEU A 272 4.12 2.64 3.17
C LEU A 272 3.50 2.56 1.77
N ALA A 273 3.36 3.70 1.09
CA ALA A 273 2.84 3.72 -0.28
C ALA A 273 3.72 2.93 -1.25
N ALA A 274 5.04 2.95 -1.04
CA ALA A 274 6.00 2.19 -1.84
C ALA A 274 5.90 0.68 -1.61
N LEU A 275 5.42 0.22 -0.44
CA LEU A 275 5.15 -1.20 -0.18
C LEU A 275 3.76 -1.62 -0.64
N ASN A 276 2.76 -0.84 -0.26
CA ASN A 276 1.36 -1.09 -0.58
C ASN A 276 0.58 0.24 -0.53
N PRO A 277 0.10 0.75 -1.67
CA PRO A 277 -0.67 1.99 -1.74
C PRO A 277 -1.92 2.02 -0.85
N GLN A 278 -2.56 0.87 -0.58
CA GLN A 278 -3.74 0.80 0.30
C GLN A 278 -3.40 1.00 1.78
N TRP A 279 -2.16 0.69 2.17
CA TRP A 279 -1.71 0.95 3.53
C TRP A 279 -1.50 2.44 3.77
N ARG A 280 -1.12 3.21 2.74
CA ARG A 280 -1.06 4.67 2.82
C ARG A 280 -2.43 5.25 3.19
N SER A 281 -3.49 4.90 2.46
CA SER A 281 -4.84 5.44 2.73
C SER A 281 -5.38 5.01 4.10
N THR A 282 -5.13 3.75 4.50
CA THR A 282 -5.45 3.26 5.84
C THR A 282 -4.74 4.06 6.93
N THR A 283 -3.48 4.42 6.68
CA THR A 283 -2.64 5.17 7.63
C THR A 283 -3.03 6.64 7.68
N GLU A 284 -3.32 7.27 6.54
CA GLU A 284 -3.81 8.66 6.47
C GLU A 284 -5.11 8.85 7.24
N ALA A 285 -6.02 7.88 7.16
CA ALA A 285 -7.25 7.87 7.95
C ALA A 285 -6.96 7.81 9.46
N ALA A 286 -6.03 6.95 9.88
CA ALA A 286 -5.61 6.83 11.28
C ALA A 286 -4.91 8.11 11.79
N ILE A 287 -4.01 8.70 11.01
CA ILE A 287 -3.34 9.98 11.34
C ILE A 287 -4.36 11.11 11.46
N SER A 288 -5.33 11.16 10.56
CA SER A 288 -6.41 12.17 10.58
C SER A 288 -7.27 12.05 11.83
N GLU A 289 -7.50 10.83 12.32
CA GLU A 289 -8.17 10.58 13.59
C GLU A 289 -7.34 11.06 14.79
N TRP A 290 -6.02 10.82 14.78
CA TRP A 290 -5.11 11.27 15.84
C TRP A 290 -4.99 12.79 15.91
N SER A 291 -4.95 13.45 14.76
CA SER A 291 -4.84 14.91 14.64
C SER A 291 -6.03 15.67 15.23
N ARG A 292 -7.17 14.99 15.41
CA ARG A 292 -8.39 15.53 16.04
C ARG A 292 -8.36 15.45 17.56
N LEU A 293 -7.36 14.78 18.16
CA LEU A 293 -7.23 14.63 19.61
C LEU A 293 -6.25 15.71 20.16
N PRO A 294 -6.67 16.56 21.12
CA PRO A 294 -5.97 17.80 21.48
C PRO A 294 -4.54 17.71 22.07
N GLN A 295 -3.93 16.53 22.18
CA GLN A 295 -2.74 16.30 23.02
C GLN A 295 -1.55 15.65 22.30
N LEU A 296 -1.59 15.41 20.97
CA LEU A 296 -0.76 14.37 20.35
C LEU A 296 0.24 14.86 19.27
N ILE A 297 0.96 15.97 19.45
CA ILE A 297 2.09 16.30 18.53
C ILE A 297 3.46 16.34 19.24
N ALA A 298 3.50 16.44 20.57
CA ALA A 298 4.75 16.33 21.33
C ALA A 298 4.90 14.88 21.87
N GLY A 299 5.92 14.15 21.42
CA GLY A 299 6.35 12.88 22.03
C GLY A 299 6.25 11.62 21.17
N HIS A 300 5.98 11.71 19.86
CA HIS A 300 5.68 10.54 19.02
C HIS A 300 6.89 9.77 18.47
N ALA A 301 8.03 9.83 19.16
CA ALA A 301 9.18 9.01 18.80
C ALA A 301 8.80 7.51 18.85
N PRO A 302 9.36 6.67 17.96
CA PRO A 302 9.16 5.23 18.00
C PRO A 302 9.69 4.65 19.31
N VAL A 303 9.31 3.40 19.58
CA VAL A 303 9.79 2.58 20.70
C VAL A 303 11.32 2.51 20.64
N ALA A 304 12.01 3.49 21.22
CA ALA A 304 13.42 3.39 21.52
C ALA A 304 13.55 2.23 22.50
N GLN A 305 14.45 1.30 22.19
CA GLN A 305 14.83 0.29 23.17
C GLN A 305 15.16 1.02 24.47
N VAL A 306 14.53 0.58 25.56
CA VAL A 306 15.06 0.85 26.90
C VAL A 306 16.46 0.26 26.88
N THR A 307 17.46 1.09 26.62
CA THR A 307 18.86 0.77 26.84
C THR A 307 18.93 0.39 28.30
N GLY A 308 19.17 -0.89 28.54
CA GLY A 308 19.49 -1.38 29.86
C GLY A 308 20.76 -0.69 30.33
N GLU A 309 20.62 0.38 31.09
CA GLU A 309 21.61 0.72 32.10
C GLU A 309 21.43 -0.28 33.23
N SER A 310 22.07 -1.44 33.05
CA SER A 310 22.65 -2.14 34.18
C SER A 310 23.88 -1.33 34.60
N GLY A 311 23.77 -0.64 35.73
CA GLY A 311 24.86 0.01 36.44
C GLY A 311 24.66 -0.15 37.95
N PRO A 312 25.75 -0.32 38.71
CA PRO A 312 25.95 -1.31 39.77
C PRO A 312 25.14 -1.14 41.06
#